data_AF-A0A2R6T612-F1
#
_entry.id   AF-A0A2R6T612-F1
#
_cell.length_a   1.000
_cell.length_b   1.000
_cell.length_c   1.000
_cell.angle_alpha   90.00
_cell.angle_beta   90.00
_cell.angle_gamma   90.00
#
_symmetry.space_group_name_H-M   'P 1'
#
loop_
_entity.id
_entity.type
_entity.pdbx_description
1 polymer ?
#
loop_
_entity_poly.entity_id
_entity_poly.type
_entity_poly.pdbx_seq_one_letter_code
_entity_poly.pdbx_strand_id
1 'polypeptide(L)'
;MEKNGFGAKLFGLLFIFFLGYIAISRIHLLMDSIPPMSRYEYVFPISQSISIIASLITTVFIFAYLIEPNFLTKKIEEVSDLELKRGEHGLLFILLCGSLWLIFSSSLAQGFRAFEIRFILEKSVEFGGIDQMSVLLNQLVLLIPFVVIPISYMAIVNDKGYKEIIGFKKDNLLKNIVLGILTGFLILLCVGIVNYGLIQLFDVSQENMLLGQIANLGPFFALFLSLSAGISEEIFFRGFLQNKLGILTASFLFAITHAGYGILIQISGPFVFGLIIGFVYYKTKDILIPIIAHTSLNLAVLLFTMYSITP
;
A
#
# COMPACT_ATOMS: atom_id res chain seq x y z
N MET A 1 -7.51 6.24 40.22
CA MET A 1 -7.61 7.64 39.78
C MET A 1 -6.20 8.13 39.43
N GLU A 2 -6.09 8.90 38.36
CA GLU A 2 -4.88 9.54 37.80
C GLU A 2 -3.81 8.66 37.11
N LYS A 3 -4.09 8.20 35.89
CA LYS A 3 -3.07 7.99 34.81
C LYS A 3 -3.58 8.25 33.38
N ASN A 4 -4.63 9.05 33.18
CA ASN A 4 -5.26 9.24 31.85
C ASN A 4 -5.04 10.62 31.18
N GLY A 5 -4.25 11.52 31.78
CA GLY A 5 -4.08 12.89 31.26
C GLY A 5 -3.23 13.01 29.99
N PHE A 6 -2.24 12.13 29.81
CA PHE A 6 -1.36 12.16 28.64
C PHE A 6 -2.01 11.55 27.41
N GLY A 7 -2.70 10.40 27.58
CA GLY A 7 -3.45 9.74 26.54
C GLY A 7 -4.53 10.64 25.94
N ALA A 8 -5.34 11.31 26.76
CA ALA A 8 -6.39 12.22 26.31
C ALA A 8 -5.86 13.46 25.55
N LYS A 9 -4.71 14.00 25.95
CA LYS A 9 -4.08 15.16 25.28
C LYS A 9 -3.42 14.80 23.95
N LEU A 10 -2.70 13.68 23.90
CA LEU A 10 -2.16 13.13 22.64
C LEU A 10 -3.29 12.74 21.68
N PHE A 11 -4.37 12.19 22.23
CA PHE A 11 -5.58 11.81 21.52
C PHE A 11 -6.30 13.02 20.89
N GLY A 12 -6.50 14.11 21.63
CA GLY A 12 -7.06 15.36 21.08
C GLY A 12 -6.19 15.97 19.97
N LEU A 13 -4.85 15.83 20.09
CA LEU A 13 -3.90 16.31 19.09
C LEU A 13 -3.99 15.49 17.79
N LEU A 14 -4.06 14.16 17.88
CA LEU A 14 -4.22 13.26 16.73
C LEU A 14 -5.57 13.47 16.03
N PHE A 15 -6.63 13.75 16.79
CA PHE A 15 -7.95 14.09 16.26
C PHE A 15 -7.95 15.40 15.46
N ILE A 16 -7.30 16.45 15.97
CA ILE A 16 -7.12 17.72 15.26
C ILE A 16 -6.29 17.53 13.99
N PHE A 17 -5.25 16.67 14.04
CA PHE A 17 -4.46 16.33 12.86
C PHE A 17 -5.25 15.54 11.81
N PHE A 18 -6.09 14.59 12.21
CA PHE A 18 -6.92 13.80 11.31
C PHE A 18 -8.01 14.65 10.63
N LEU A 19 -8.71 15.49 11.41
CA LEU A 19 -9.66 16.47 10.86
C LEU A 19 -8.96 17.52 10.00
N GLY A 20 -7.78 17.97 10.41
CA GLY A 20 -6.93 18.88 9.65
C GLY A 20 -6.48 18.25 8.33
N TYR A 21 -6.12 16.97 8.31
CA TYR A 21 -5.75 16.25 7.09
C TYR A 21 -6.94 16.03 6.16
N ILE A 22 -8.12 15.67 6.68
CA ILE A 22 -9.36 15.60 5.89
C ILE A 22 -9.71 16.98 5.31
N ALA A 23 -9.52 18.06 6.08
CA ALA A 23 -9.74 19.41 5.60
C ALA A 23 -8.70 19.85 4.55
N ILE A 24 -7.41 19.59 4.77
CA ILE A 24 -6.31 19.95 3.87
C ILE A 24 -6.34 19.14 2.56
N SER A 25 -6.61 17.83 2.64
CA SER A 25 -6.78 16.98 1.46
C SER A 25 -7.97 17.42 0.59
N ARG A 26 -9.00 18.02 1.19
CA ARG A 26 -10.11 18.64 0.46
C ARG A 26 -9.82 20.05 -0.05
N ILE A 27 -8.97 20.83 0.64
CA ILE A 27 -8.51 22.13 0.13
C ILE A 27 -7.65 21.92 -1.12
N HIS A 28 -6.76 20.92 -1.16
CA HIS A 28 -5.98 20.62 -2.38
C HIS A 28 -6.88 20.16 -3.55
N LEU A 29 -7.90 19.33 -3.30
CA LEU A 29 -8.86 18.90 -4.32
C LEU A 29 -9.81 20.01 -4.79
N LEU A 30 -10.01 21.07 -3.99
CA LEU A 30 -10.73 22.29 -4.38
C LEU A 30 -9.82 23.31 -5.10
N MET A 31 -8.51 23.24 -4.86
CA MET A 31 -7.51 24.16 -5.42
C MET A 31 -6.85 23.65 -6.71
N ASP A 32 -6.84 22.33 -6.94
CA ASP A 32 -6.67 21.75 -8.28
C ASP A 32 -7.94 22.05 -9.07
N SER A 33 -7.98 23.27 -9.59
CA SER A 33 -8.98 23.74 -10.55
C SER A 33 -8.99 22.82 -11.78
N ILE A 34 -9.74 21.73 -11.71
CA ILE A 34 -10.33 21.16 -12.92
C ILE A 34 -11.25 22.27 -13.43
N PRO A 35 -10.94 22.93 -14.56
CA PRO A 35 -11.79 24.00 -15.05
C PRO A 35 -13.22 23.47 -15.17
N PRO A 36 -14.24 24.25 -14.76
CA PRO A 36 -15.63 23.81 -14.88
C PRO A 36 -15.89 23.44 -16.35
N MET A 37 -16.10 22.15 -16.61
CA MET A 37 -16.24 21.65 -17.96
C MET A 37 -17.57 22.12 -18.54
N SER A 38 -17.50 22.93 -19.60
CA SER A 38 -18.66 23.54 -20.27
C SER A 38 -19.52 22.56 -21.08
N ARG A 39 -19.24 21.24 -21.04
CA ARG A 39 -20.05 20.21 -21.72
C ARG A 39 -20.50 19.03 -20.87
N TYR A 40 -19.99 18.89 -19.66
CA TYR A 40 -20.45 17.86 -18.74
C TYR A 40 -20.47 18.46 -17.33
N GLU A 41 -21.67 18.55 -16.76
CA GLU A 41 -21.88 18.71 -15.32
C GLU A 41 -21.34 17.46 -14.60
N TYR A 42 -20.02 17.29 -14.57
CA TYR A 42 -19.35 16.26 -13.79
C TYR A 42 -19.30 16.71 -12.33
N VAL A 43 -20.50 16.84 -11.74
CA VAL A 43 -20.73 17.52 -10.45
C VAL A 43 -20.19 16.70 -9.27
N PHE A 44 -19.93 15.40 -9.46
CA PHE A 44 -19.42 14.53 -8.39
C PHE A 44 -18.52 13.41 -8.93
N PRO A 45 -17.19 13.57 -8.89
CA PRO A 45 -16.26 12.49 -9.23
C PRO A 45 -16.43 11.26 -8.33
N ILE A 46 -16.42 10.08 -8.95
CA ILE A 46 -16.38 8.75 -8.32
C ILE A 46 -15.17 8.66 -7.39
N SER A 47 -14.01 9.14 -7.82
CA SER A 47 -12.79 9.17 -6.99
C SER A 47 -13.00 9.93 -5.67
N GLN A 48 -13.70 11.07 -5.71
CA GLN A 48 -14.03 11.85 -4.52
C GLN A 48 -15.05 11.12 -3.63
N SER A 49 -16.05 10.49 -4.25
CA SER A 49 -17.07 9.70 -3.55
C SER A 49 -16.43 8.56 -2.75
N ILE A 50 -15.49 7.84 -3.36
CA ILE A 50 -14.75 6.74 -2.73
C ILE A 50 -13.93 7.24 -1.53
N SER A 51 -13.22 8.36 -1.69
CA SER A 51 -12.46 8.97 -0.60
C SER A 51 -13.36 9.44 0.55
N ILE A 52 -14.54 10.01 0.25
CA ILE A 52 -15.56 10.36 1.26
C ILE A 52 -16.00 9.12 2.02
N ILE A 53 -16.41 8.07 1.31
CA ILE A 53 -16.94 6.84 1.91
C ILE A 53 -15.87 6.16 2.77
N ALA A 54 -14.65 6.02 2.28
CA ALA A 54 -13.56 5.41 3.03
C ALA A 54 -13.20 6.21 4.30
N SER A 55 -13.21 7.55 4.21
CA SER A 55 -13.02 8.44 5.36
C SER A 55 -14.14 8.29 6.38
N LEU A 56 -15.40 8.21 5.93
CA LEU A 56 -16.56 8.03 6.80
C LEU A 56 -16.51 6.69 7.53
N ILE A 57 -16.21 5.60 6.82
CA ILE A 57 -16.06 4.27 7.41
C ILE A 57 -14.97 4.29 8.50
N THR A 58 -13.80 4.84 8.19
CA THR A 58 -12.68 4.94 9.14
C THR A 58 -13.05 5.77 10.36
N THR A 59 -13.75 6.90 10.16
CA THR A 59 -14.24 7.76 11.24
C THR A 59 -15.24 7.02 12.12
N VAL A 60 -16.16 6.25 11.54
CA VAL A 60 -17.13 5.43 12.30
C VAL A 60 -16.40 4.41 13.18
N PHE A 61 -15.38 3.72 12.68
CA PHE A 61 -14.61 2.76 13.47
C PHE A 61 -13.85 3.43 14.62
N ILE A 62 -13.18 4.55 14.36
CA ILE A 62 -12.48 5.30 15.41
C ILE A 62 -13.47 5.83 16.44
N PHE A 63 -14.59 6.43 16.00
CA PHE A 63 -15.59 6.98 16.91
C PHE A 63 -16.30 5.91 17.74
N ALA A 64 -16.56 4.75 17.14
CA ALA A 64 -17.07 3.60 17.87
C ALA A 64 -16.09 3.17 18.97
N TYR A 65 -14.78 3.20 18.74
CA TYR A 65 -13.82 2.93 19.81
C TYR A 65 -13.86 3.98 20.94
N LEU A 66 -14.09 5.26 20.60
CA LEU A 66 -14.08 6.35 21.57
C LEU A 66 -15.31 6.44 22.45
N ILE A 67 -16.43 5.91 21.97
CA ILE A 67 -17.65 5.77 22.77
C ILE A 67 -17.56 4.45 23.53
N GLU A 68 -17.44 4.53 24.86
CA GLU A 68 -17.42 3.39 25.80
C GLU A 68 -18.48 2.32 25.47
N PRO A 69 -18.18 1.03 25.75
CA PRO A 69 -18.20 -0.04 24.76
C PRO A 69 -19.54 -0.21 24.07
N ASN A 70 -19.48 -0.38 22.74
CA ASN A 70 -20.64 -0.60 21.89
C ASN A 70 -20.50 -1.90 21.08
N PHE A 71 -21.50 -2.18 20.26
CA PHE A 71 -21.55 -3.37 19.43
C PHE A 71 -20.32 -3.52 18.51
N LEU A 72 -19.81 -2.42 17.94
CA LEU A 72 -18.68 -2.47 17.02
C LEU A 72 -17.37 -2.78 17.74
N THR A 73 -17.11 -2.17 18.90
CA THR A 73 -15.90 -2.45 19.68
C THR A 73 -15.87 -3.90 20.14
N LYS A 74 -17.01 -4.43 20.61
CA LYS A 74 -17.12 -5.85 20.97
C LYS A 74 -16.81 -6.75 19.78
N LYS A 75 -17.37 -6.45 18.60
CA LYS A 75 -17.13 -7.25 17.40
C LYS A 75 -15.67 -7.19 16.95
N ILE A 76 -14.99 -6.04 17.12
CA ILE A 76 -13.55 -5.92 16.84
C ILE A 76 -12.75 -6.84 17.76
N GLU A 77 -13.03 -6.83 19.06
CA GLU A 77 -12.35 -7.71 20.03
C GLU A 77 -12.66 -9.20 19.76
N GLU A 78 -13.84 -9.54 19.21
CA GLU A 78 -14.20 -10.93 18.85
C GLU A 78 -13.45 -11.45 17.61
N VAL A 79 -13.15 -10.59 16.64
CA VAL A 79 -12.54 -10.99 15.35
C VAL A 79 -11.05 -10.65 15.25
N SER A 80 -10.48 -10.05 16.30
CA SER A 80 -9.07 -9.66 16.35
C SER A 80 -8.44 -10.05 17.68
N ASP A 81 -7.12 -9.93 17.75
CA ASP A 81 -6.36 -10.17 18.98
C ASP A 81 -6.36 -8.94 19.91
N LEU A 82 -7.15 -7.90 19.60
CA LEU A 82 -7.13 -6.64 20.33
C LEU A 82 -7.99 -6.69 21.60
N GLU A 83 -7.45 -6.16 22.70
CA GLU A 83 -8.18 -5.85 23.94
C GLU A 83 -8.29 -4.33 24.04
N LEU A 84 -9.37 -3.74 23.52
CA LEU A 84 -9.51 -2.29 23.34
C LEU A 84 -9.56 -1.53 24.67
N LYS A 85 -9.81 -2.21 25.79
CA LYS A 85 -9.69 -1.63 27.13
C LYS A 85 -8.25 -1.31 27.52
N ARG A 86 -7.25 -1.92 26.89
CA ARG A 86 -5.84 -1.62 27.10
C ARG A 86 -5.43 -0.45 26.22
N GLY A 87 -4.88 0.60 26.84
CA GLY A 87 -4.58 1.85 26.15
C GLY A 87 -3.65 1.68 24.94
N GLU A 88 -2.66 0.81 25.05
CA GLU A 88 -1.72 0.48 23.98
C GLU A 88 -2.39 -0.25 22.78
N HIS A 89 -3.33 -1.17 23.02
CA HIS A 89 -4.10 -1.84 21.96
C HIS A 89 -5.06 -0.86 21.29
N GLY A 90 -5.70 0.01 22.08
CA GLY A 90 -6.58 1.06 21.56
C GLY A 90 -5.84 2.07 20.67
N LEU A 91 -4.63 2.49 21.06
CA LEU A 91 -3.79 3.35 20.21
C LEU A 91 -3.42 2.65 18.90
N LEU A 92 -3.00 1.38 18.96
CA LEU A 92 -2.66 0.59 17.78
C LEU A 92 -3.86 0.38 16.86
N PHE A 93 -5.06 0.21 17.41
CA PHE A 93 -6.29 0.12 16.63
C PHE A 93 -6.52 1.41 15.81
N ILE A 94 -6.43 2.59 16.45
CA ILE A 94 -6.58 3.88 15.75
C ILE A 94 -5.51 4.03 14.66
N LEU A 95 -4.25 3.73 14.98
CA LEU A 95 -3.13 3.82 14.03
C LEU A 95 -3.30 2.86 12.86
N LEU A 96 -3.82 1.65 13.10
CA LEU A 96 -4.11 0.67 12.06
C LEU A 96 -5.27 1.14 11.17
N CYS A 97 -6.36 1.66 11.74
CA CYS A 97 -7.46 2.27 10.98
C CYS A 97 -6.94 3.40 10.08
N GLY A 98 -6.14 4.31 10.63
CA GLY A 98 -5.51 5.40 9.87
C GLY A 98 -4.58 4.89 8.76
N SER A 99 -3.82 3.82 9.01
CA SER A 99 -2.91 3.21 8.03
C SER A 99 -3.65 2.54 6.89
N LEU A 100 -4.68 1.74 7.21
CA LEU A 100 -5.52 1.08 6.22
C LEU A 100 -6.24 2.12 5.36
N TRP A 101 -6.73 3.19 5.98
CA TRP A 101 -7.31 4.31 5.26
C TRP A 101 -6.29 4.99 4.34
N LEU A 102 -5.11 5.36 4.86
CA LEU A 102 -4.05 6.02 4.09
C LEU A 102 -3.63 5.18 2.88
N ILE A 103 -3.39 3.88 3.08
CA ILE A 103 -2.94 2.97 2.01
C ILE A 103 -4.07 2.74 1.00
N PHE A 104 -5.22 2.23 1.44
CA PHE A 104 -6.23 1.74 0.51
C PHE A 104 -7.14 2.84 -0.03
N SER A 105 -7.51 3.83 0.78
CA SER A 105 -8.35 4.93 0.30
C SER A 105 -7.61 5.75 -0.76
N SER A 106 -6.31 6.01 -0.56
CA SER A 106 -5.54 6.81 -1.51
C SER A 106 -5.35 6.05 -2.82
N SER A 107 -4.98 4.77 -2.78
CA SER A 107 -4.81 3.95 -3.99
C SER A 107 -6.11 3.75 -4.75
N LEU A 108 -7.23 3.50 -4.07
CA LEU A 108 -8.54 3.40 -4.72
C LEU A 108 -8.95 4.73 -5.34
N ALA A 109 -8.88 5.84 -4.60
CA ALA A 109 -9.24 7.15 -5.13
C ALA A 109 -8.40 7.54 -6.35
N GLN A 110 -7.09 7.27 -6.32
CA GLN A 110 -6.21 7.49 -7.47
C GLN A 110 -6.55 6.59 -8.65
N GLY A 111 -6.82 5.30 -8.42
CA GLY A 111 -7.20 4.38 -9.49
C GLY A 111 -8.51 4.77 -10.16
N PHE A 112 -9.51 5.17 -9.39
CA PHE A 112 -10.76 5.69 -9.95
C PHE A 112 -10.55 7.03 -10.66
N ARG A 113 -9.71 7.93 -10.13
CA ARG A 113 -9.38 9.18 -10.83
C ARG A 113 -8.76 8.91 -12.19
N ALA A 114 -7.82 7.95 -12.25
CA ALA A 114 -7.18 7.58 -13.50
C ALA A 114 -8.16 6.90 -14.48
N PHE A 115 -9.08 6.07 -13.96
CA PHE A 115 -10.19 5.51 -14.74
C PHE A 115 -11.10 6.61 -15.31
N GLU A 116 -11.51 7.58 -14.50
CA GLU A 116 -12.36 8.70 -14.94
C GLU A 116 -11.68 9.52 -16.03
N ILE A 117 -10.42 9.89 -15.84
CA ILE A 117 -9.64 10.66 -16.83
C ILE A 117 -9.57 9.90 -18.16
N ARG A 118 -9.29 8.59 -18.12
CA ARG A 118 -9.08 7.79 -19.33
C ARG A 118 -10.38 7.44 -20.05
N PHE A 119 -11.39 6.98 -19.32
CA PHE A 119 -12.58 6.36 -19.92
C PHE A 119 -13.80 7.27 -19.94
N ILE A 120 -13.89 8.24 -19.03
CA ILE A 120 -15.02 9.19 -19.00
C ILE A 120 -14.62 10.49 -19.71
N LEU A 121 -13.40 10.96 -19.48
CA LEU A 121 -12.91 12.21 -20.09
C LEU A 121 -12.11 11.99 -21.38
N GLU A 122 -11.78 10.75 -21.73
CA GLU A 122 -11.00 10.38 -22.92
C GLU A 122 -9.65 11.14 -23.02
N LYS A 123 -9.01 11.37 -21.87
CA LYS A 123 -7.71 12.05 -21.76
C LYS A 123 -6.61 11.08 -21.31
N SER A 124 -5.36 11.43 -21.62
CA SER A 124 -4.20 10.78 -21.04
C SER A 124 -4.09 11.12 -19.54
N VAL A 125 -3.73 10.12 -18.74
CA VAL A 125 -3.42 10.33 -17.32
C VAL A 125 -2.03 10.95 -17.25
N GLU A 126 -1.96 12.20 -16.82
CA GLU A 126 -0.70 12.89 -16.60
C GLU A 126 -0.23 12.71 -15.15
N PHE A 127 1.04 12.37 -14.98
CA PHE A 127 1.69 12.31 -13.68
C PHE A 127 2.57 13.54 -13.50
N GLY A 128 2.40 14.24 -12.37
CA GLY A 128 3.31 15.32 -11.99
C GLY A 128 4.74 14.82 -11.91
N GLY A 129 5.70 15.70 -12.21
CA GLY A 129 7.12 15.35 -12.17
C GLY A 129 7.54 14.91 -10.77
N ILE A 130 8.30 13.82 -10.68
CA ILE A 130 8.89 13.34 -9.44
C ILE A 130 10.33 13.84 -9.30
N ASP A 131 10.72 14.14 -8.07
CA ASP A 131 12.08 14.50 -7.72
C ASP A 131 12.61 13.61 -6.58
N GLN A 132 13.92 13.61 -6.39
CA GLN A 132 14.57 12.75 -5.41
C GLN A 132 14.10 13.01 -3.97
N MET A 133 13.84 14.28 -3.61
CA MET A 133 13.42 14.65 -2.26
C MET A 133 11.98 14.22 -1.98
N SER A 134 11.05 14.49 -2.91
CA SER A 134 9.65 14.06 -2.75
C SER A 134 9.54 12.53 -2.64
N VAL A 135 10.30 11.80 -3.45
CA VAL A 135 10.37 10.34 -3.39
C VAL A 135 10.92 9.84 -2.05
N LEU A 136 12.02 10.43 -1.56
CA LEU A 136 12.60 10.06 -0.27
C LEU A 136 11.62 10.30 0.88
N LEU A 137 10.99 11.48 0.92
CA LEU A 137 10.01 11.83 1.96
C LEU A 137 8.81 10.91 1.92
N ASN A 138 8.30 10.58 0.73
CA ASN A 138 7.22 9.63 0.57
C ASN A 138 7.59 8.25 1.13
N GLN A 139 8.79 7.74 0.81
CA GLN A 139 9.26 6.46 1.35
C GLN A 139 9.34 6.48 2.88
N LEU A 140 9.89 7.55 3.47
CA LEU A 140 9.98 7.68 4.94
C LEU A 140 8.60 7.70 5.62
N VAL A 141 7.63 8.40 5.03
CA VAL A 141 6.25 8.42 5.54
C VAL A 141 5.62 7.04 5.45
N LEU A 142 5.83 6.32 4.34
CA LEU A 142 5.26 4.99 4.12
C LEU A 142 5.86 3.90 5.02
N LEU A 143 7.06 4.08 5.57
CA LEU A 143 7.60 3.16 6.58
C LEU A 143 6.71 3.04 7.82
N ILE A 144 5.95 4.09 8.18
CA ILE A 144 5.07 4.06 9.35
C ILE A 144 3.95 3.02 9.18
N PRO A 145 3.06 3.12 8.17
CA PRO A 145 1.96 2.17 7.99
C PRO A 145 2.43 0.80 7.50
N PHE A 146 3.53 0.70 6.73
CA PHE A 146 4.00 -0.58 6.18
C PHE A 146 4.93 -1.36 7.13
N VAL A 147 5.66 -0.69 8.02
CA VAL A 147 6.66 -1.35 8.89
C VAL A 147 6.38 -1.12 10.36
N VAL A 148 6.35 0.15 10.80
CA VAL A 148 6.29 0.48 12.23
C VAL A 148 5.01 -0.07 12.85
N ILE A 149 3.85 0.27 12.29
CA ILE A 149 2.55 -0.11 12.85
C ILE A 149 2.34 -1.63 12.84
N PRO A 150 2.60 -2.37 11.75
CA PRO A 150 2.54 -3.83 11.75
C PRO A 150 3.46 -4.47 12.76
N ILE A 151 4.73 -4.05 12.84
CA ILE A 151 5.68 -4.60 13.81
C ILE A 151 5.23 -4.31 15.24
N SER A 152 4.79 -3.08 15.53
CA SER A 152 4.27 -2.70 16.84
C SER A 152 3.01 -3.49 17.20
N TYR A 153 2.09 -3.71 16.24
CA TYR A 153 0.91 -4.55 16.45
C TYR A 153 1.35 -5.95 16.86
N MET A 154 2.22 -6.58 16.07
CA MET A 154 2.60 -7.96 16.33
C MET A 154 3.41 -8.12 17.63
N ALA A 155 4.22 -7.12 17.99
CA ALA A 155 4.99 -7.14 19.23
C ALA A 155 4.12 -6.92 20.49
N ILE A 156 3.17 -5.99 20.43
CA ILE A 156 2.37 -5.59 21.61
C ILE A 156 1.14 -6.49 21.75
N VAL A 157 0.46 -6.79 20.65
CA VAL A 157 -0.83 -7.47 20.65
C VAL A 157 -0.67 -8.99 20.63
N ASN A 158 0.28 -9.51 19.83
CA ASN A 158 0.48 -10.95 19.70
C ASN A 158 1.54 -11.51 20.67
N ASP A 159 2.16 -10.67 21.50
CA ASP A 159 3.24 -11.02 22.45
C ASP A 159 4.36 -11.87 21.83
N LYS A 160 4.64 -11.62 20.55
CA LYS A 160 5.68 -12.33 19.80
C LYS A 160 6.83 -11.38 19.47
N GLY A 161 8.05 -11.90 19.44
CA GLY A 161 9.20 -11.15 18.94
C GLY A 161 9.12 -10.96 17.43
N TYR A 162 9.41 -9.75 16.92
CA TYR A 162 9.26 -9.40 15.49
C TYR A 162 9.93 -10.39 14.53
N LYS A 163 11.08 -10.98 14.91
CA LYS A 163 11.82 -11.98 14.12
C LYS A 163 11.06 -13.29 13.95
N GLU A 164 10.40 -13.76 15.01
CA GLU A 164 9.60 -14.98 15.01
C GLU A 164 8.35 -14.81 14.15
N ILE A 165 7.81 -13.60 14.11
CA ILE A 165 6.58 -13.29 13.39
C ILE A 165 6.83 -13.14 11.89
N ILE A 166 7.87 -12.41 11.49
CA ILE A 166 8.24 -12.28 10.08
C ILE A 166 8.89 -13.56 9.55
N GLY A 167 9.33 -14.47 10.43
CA GLY A 167 9.94 -15.74 10.04
C GLY A 167 11.33 -15.59 9.48
N PHE A 168 12.08 -14.55 9.86
CA PHE A 168 13.44 -14.34 9.35
C PHE A 168 14.36 -15.48 9.82
N LYS A 169 14.70 -16.38 8.90
CA LYS A 169 15.59 -17.52 9.17
C LYS A 169 16.96 -17.20 8.59
N LYS A 170 17.98 -17.15 9.46
CA LYS A 170 19.38 -16.97 9.02
C LYS A 170 19.97 -18.23 8.40
N ASP A 171 19.32 -19.38 8.61
CA ASP A 171 19.80 -20.66 8.15
C ASP A 171 19.76 -20.73 6.62
N ASN A 172 20.88 -21.12 6.01
CA ASN A 172 21.05 -21.24 4.57
C ASN A 172 20.80 -19.93 3.79
N LEU A 173 21.33 -18.80 4.28
CA LEU A 173 21.22 -17.48 3.65
C LEU A 173 21.42 -17.49 2.12
N LEU A 174 22.47 -18.16 1.62
CA LEU A 174 22.74 -18.26 0.19
C LEU A 174 21.58 -18.94 -0.58
N LYS A 175 21.02 -20.01 -0.03
CA LYS A 175 19.86 -20.71 -0.60
C LYS A 175 18.65 -19.78 -0.65
N ASN A 176 18.41 -19.00 0.39
CA ASN A 176 17.28 -18.07 0.45
C ASN A 176 17.45 -16.92 -0.55
N ILE A 177 18.68 -16.42 -0.73
CA ILE A 177 19.02 -15.44 -1.76
C ILE A 177 18.75 -16.00 -3.16
N VAL A 178 19.30 -17.19 -3.46
CA VAL A 178 19.11 -17.84 -4.77
C VAL A 178 17.62 -18.10 -5.03
N LEU A 179 16.90 -18.64 -4.05
CA LEU A 179 15.46 -18.89 -4.18
C LEU A 179 14.66 -17.60 -4.38
N GLY A 180 15.02 -16.52 -3.69
CA GLY A 180 14.42 -15.20 -3.89
C GLY A 180 14.62 -14.69 -5.31
N ILE A 181 15.86 -14.72 -5.82
CA ILE A 181 16.17 -14.29 -7.20
C ILE A 181 15.42 -15.15 -8.23
N LEU A 182 15.44 -16.47 -8.09
CA LEU A 182 14.72 -17.39 -8.98
C LEU A 182 13.20 -17.15 -8.94
N THR A 183 12.66 -16.84 -7.75
CA THR A 183 11.25 -16.45 -7.60
C THR A 183 10.97 -15.14 -8.33
N GLY A 184 11.85 -14.15 -8.23
CA GLY A 184 11.75 -12.89 -8.98
C GLY A 184 11.68 -13.12 -10.50
N PHE A 185 12.57 -13.98 -11.04
CA PHE A 185 12.53 -14.37 -12.46
C PHE A 185 11.24 -15.09 -12.85
N LEU A 186 10.76 -16.03 -12.01
CA LEU A 186 9.49 -16.72 -12.24
C LEU A 186 8.33 -15.73 -12.29
N ILE A 187 8.29 -14.77 -11.36
CA ILE A 187 7.24 -13.76 -11.35
C ILE A 187 7.30 -12.90 -12.61
N LEU A 188 8.50 -12.45 -13.02
CA LEU A 188 8.67 -11.67 -14.24
C LEU A 188 8.12 -12.43 -15.47
N LEU A 189 8.42 -13.73 -15.58
CA LEU A 189 7.90 -14.59 -16.65
C LEU A 189 6.37 -14.69 -16.61
N CYS A 190 5.78 -15.02 -15.44
CA CYS A 190 4.34 -15.19 -15.30
C CYS A 190 3.58 -13.88 -15.56
N VAL A 191 4.05 -12.77 -15.01
CA VAL A 191 3.47 -11.44 -15.24
C VAL A 191 3.60 -11.05 -16.71
N GLY A 192 4.75 -11.30 -17.34
CA GLY A 192 4.96 -11.06 -18.77
C GLY A 192 3.97 -11.82 -19.66
N ILE A 193 3.72 -13.10 -19.37
CA ILE A 193 2.75 -13.92 -20.11
C ILE A 193 1.32 -13.38 -19.94
N VAL A 194 0.91 -13.08 -18.71
CA VAL A 194 -0.44 -12.55 -18.42
C VAL A 194 -0.64 -11.21 -19.11
N ASN A 195 0.32 -10.30 -18.99
CA ASN A 195 0.24 -8.99 -19.60
C ASN A 195 0.21 -9.09 -21.13
N TYR A 196 1.04 -9.94 -21.73
CA TYR A 196 1.01 -10.20 -23.17
C TYR A 196 -0.38 -10.66 -23.63
N GLY A 197 -1.00 -11.61 -22.92
CA GLY A 197 -2.36 -12.06 -23.20
C GLY A 197 -3.39 -10.93 -23.11
N LEU A 198 -3.31 -10.10 -22.06
CA LEU A 198 -4.22 -8.96 -21.89
C LEU A 198 -4.11 -7.94 -23.03
N ILE A 199 -2.90 -7.68 -23.51
CA ILE A 199 -2.67 -6.74 -24.61
C ILE A 199 -3.26 -7.29 -25.91
N GLN A 200 -3.00 -8.56 -26.22
CA GLN A 200 -3.52 -9.17 -27.45
C GLN A 200 -5.05 -9.30 -27.45
N LEU A 201 -5.68 -9.49 -26.29
CA LEU A 201 -7.12 -9.69 -26.18
C LEU A 201 -7.93 -8.40 -26.00
N PHE A 202 -7.35 -7.38 -25.36
CA PHE A 202 -8.09 -6.18 -24.93
C PHE A 202 -7.42 -4.85 -25.32
N ASP A 203 -6.35 -4.88 -26.12
CA ASP A 203 -5.62 -3.70 -26.59
C ASP A 203 -5.22 -2.72 -25.46
N VAL A 204 -4.77 -3.29 -24.33
CA VAL A 204 -4.42 -2.51 -23.14
C VAL A 204 -3.07 -1.81 -23.35
N SER A 205 -2.99 -0.52 -23.02
CA SER A 205 -1.74 0.24 -23.11
C SER A 205 -0.65 -0.31 -22.18
N GLN A 206 0.58 -0.41 -22.70
CA GLN A 206 1.77 -0.83 -21.96
C GLN A 206 2.50 0.32 -21.25
N GLU A 207 2.24 1.57 -21.65
CA GLU A 207 3.03 2.71 -21.18
C GLU A 207 2.81 3.00 -19.70
N ASN A 208 3.89 2.90 -18.93
CA ASN A 208 3.95 3.37 -17.55
C ASN A 208 4.85 4.60 -17.49
N MET A 209 4.24 5.79 -17.62
CA MET A 209 4.96 7.07 -17.59
C MET A 209 5.74 7.27 -16.28
N LEU A 210 5.20 6.79 -15.14
CA LEU A 210 5.87 6.92 -13.85
C LEU A 210 7.15 6.08 -13.79
N LEU A 211 7.14 4.89 -14.40
CA LEU A 211 8.33 4.02 -14.43
C LEU A 211 9.51 4.71 -15.12
N GLY A 212 9.28 5.41 -16.23
CA GLY A 212 10.31 6.18 -16.92
C GLY A 212 10.84 7.35 -16.08
N GLN A 213 9.94 8.06 -15.39
CA GLN A 213 10.36 9.14 -14.47
C GLN A 213 11.21 8.60 -13.31
N ILE A 214 10.85 7.44 -12.73
CA ILE A 214 11.61 6.81 -11.64
C ILE A 214 12.97 6.34 -12.14
N ALA A 215 13.03 5.73 -13.33
CA ALA A 215 14.29 5.32 -13.94
C ALA A 215 15.25 6.50 -14.14
N ASN A 216 14.73 7.70 -14.47
CA ASN A 216 15.54 8.91 -14.64
C ASN A 216 16.18 9.44 -13.34
N LEU A 217 15.77 8.96 -12.16
CA LEU A 217 16.39 9.34 -10.88
C LEU A 217 17.78 8.73 -10.66
N GLY A 218 18.15 7.74 -11.48
CA GLY A 218 19.46 7.10 -11.47
C GLY A 218 19.50 5.76 -10.72
N PRO A 219 20.58 4.96 -10.93
CA PRO A 219 20.65 3.57 -10.46
C PRO A 219 20.69 3.45 -8.94
N PHE A 220 21.26 4.44 -8.24
CA PHE A 220 21.26 4.47 -6.78
C PHE A 220 19.84 4.60 -6.22
N PHE A 221 19.02 5.49 -6.78
CA PHE A 221 17.62 5.64 -6.39
C PHE A 221 16.80 4.41 -6.76
N ALA A 222 17.06 3.79 -7.92
CA ALA A 222 16.42 2.54 -8.29
C ALA A 222 16.68 1.42 -7.26
N LEU A 223 17.92 1.27 -6.80
CA LEU A 223 18.27 0.32 -5.74
C LEU A 223 17.59 0.66 -4.41
N PHE A 224 17.65 1.92 -3.98
CA PHE A 224 17.01 2.38 -2.76
C PHE A 224 15.50 2.11 -2.76
N LEU A 225 14.80 2.46 -3.84
CA LEU A 225 13.37 2.22 -3.99
C LEU A 225 13.01 0.75 -4.00
N SER A 226 13.77 -0.06 -4.73
CA SER A 226 13.54 -1.50 -4.82
C SER A 226 13.75 -2.20 -3.47
N LEU A 227 14.75 -1.77 -2.69
CA LEU A 227 14.97 -2.26 -1.34
C LEU A 227 13.89 -1.78 -0.37
N SER A 228 13.55 -0.49 -0.41
CA SER A 228 12.52 0.10 0.46
C SER A 228 11.17 -0.57 0.25
N ALA A 229 10.73 -0.69 -1.00
CA ALA A 229 9.48 -1.38 -1.35
C ALA A 229 9.53 -2.86 -0.96
N GLY A 230 10.59 -3.58 -1.36
CA GLY A 230 10.72 -5.01 -1.06
C GLY A 230 10.70 -5.32 0.43
N ILE A 231 11.32 -4.49 1.27
CA ILE A 231 11.29 -4.68 2.73
C ILE A 231 9.93 -4.28 3.30
N SER A 232 9.49 -3.06 3.02
CA SER A 232 8.32 -2.48 3.70
C SER A 232 7.01 -3.17 3.30
N GLU A 233 6.81 -3.40 2.01
CA GLU A 233 5.58 -4.00 1.52
C GLU A 233 5.49 -5.47 1.91
N GLU A 234 6.58 -6.25 1.85
CA GLU A 234 6.51 -7.66 2.23
C GLU A 234 6.30 -7.85 3.75
N ILE A 235 6.80 -6.94 4.60
CA ILE A 235 6.47 -6.92 6.05
C ILE A 235 4.97 -6.74 6.25
N PHE A 236 4.36 -5.76 5.59
CA PHE A 236 2.93 -5.48 5.71
C PHE A 236 2.07 -6.59 5.08
N PHE A 237 2.36 -6.97 3.85
CA PHE A 237 1.49 -7.88 3.11
C PHE A 237 1.68 -9.33 3.48
N ARG A 238 2.92 -9.80 3.69
CA ARG A 238 3.18 -11.22 4.01
C ARG A 238 3.31 -11.44 5.51
N GLY A 239 4.12 -10.61 6.16
CA GLY A 239 4.33 -10.70 7.60
C GLY A 239 3.06 -10.43 8.41
N PHE A 240 2.22 -9.50 7.94
CA PHE A 240 1.03 -9.06 8.69
C PHE A 240 -0.30 -9.47 8.03
N LEU A 241 -0.65 -8.91 6.87
CA LEU A 241 -1.99 -9.12 6.27
C LEU A 241 -2.25 -10.56 5.84
N GLN A 242 -1.32 -11.21 5.17
CA GLN A 242 -1.50 -12.59 4.68
C GLN A 242 -1.70 -13.58 5.84
N ASN A 243 -1.00 -13.39 6.95
CA ASN A 243 -1.15 -14.22 8.14
C ASN A 243 -2.55 -14.08 8.78
N LYS A 244 -3.25 -12.97 8.53
CA LYS A 244 -4.61 -12.72 9.04
C LYS A 244 -5.72 -13.03 8.02
N LEU A 245 -5.49 -12.75 6.74
CA LEU A 245 -6.54 -12.76 5.70
C LEU A 245 -6.32 -13.83 4.61
N GLY A 246 -5.19 -14.53 4.65
CA GLY A 246 -4.80 -15.52 3.65
C GLY A 246 -4.17 -14.92 2.39
N ILE A 247 -3.65 -15.80 1.54
CA ILE A 247 -2.87 -15.45 0.33
C ILE A 247 -3.73 -14.65 -0.66
N LEU A 248 -4.94 -15.12 -0.97
CA LEU A 248 -5.79 -14.53 -2.00
C LEU A 248 -6.15 -13.08 -1.66
N THR A 249 -6.64 -12.85 -0.44
CA THR A 249 -7.04 -11.52 0.03
C THR A 249 -5.86 -10.57 0.10
N ALA A 250 -4.71 -11.01 0.63
CA ALA A 250 -3.51 -10.18 0.69
C ALA A 250 -2.96 -9.83 -0.71
N SER A 251 -3.06 -10.75 -1.67
CA SER A 251 -2.65 -10.51 -3.07
C SER A 251 -3.58 -9.53 -3.77
N PHE A 252 -4.89 -9.64 -3.53
CA PHE A 252 -5.87 -8.70 -4.04
C PHE A 252 -5.68 -7.28 -3.48
N LEU A 253 -5.47 -7.17 -2.16
CA LEU A 253 -5.16 -5.89 -1.52
C LEU A 253 -3.84 -5.29 -2.03
N PHE A 254 -2.82 -6.11 -2.25
CA PHE A 254 -1.57 -5.67 -2.89
C PHE A 254 -1.79 -5.13 -4.31
N ALA A 255 -2.66 -5.77 -5.10
CA ALA A 255 -3.01 -5.28 -6.42
C ALA A 255 -3.75 -3.94 -6.37
N ILE A 256 -4.63 -3.73 -5.38
CA ILE A 256 -5.33 -2.47 -5.18
C ILE A 256 -4.36 -1.31 -4.92
N THR A 257 -3.25 -1.53 -4.20
CA THR A 257 -2.30 -0.43 -3.93
C THR A 257 -1.64 0.12 -5.20
N HIS A 258 -1.67 -0.65 -6.28
CA HIS A 258 -1.15 -0.30 -7.59
C HIS A 258 -2.22 0.27 -8.54
N ALA A 259 -3.49 0.38 -8.12
CA ALA A 259 -4.55 0.89 -8.99
C ALA A 259 -4.30 2.33 -9.48
N GLY A 260 -3.54 3.14 -8.72
CA GLY A 260 -3.20 4.53 -9.05
C GLY A 260 -2.45 4.72 -10.37
N TYR A 261 -1.84 3.67 -10.94
CA TYR A 261 -1.20 3.75 -12.25
C TYR A 261 -2.19 3.89 -13.42
N GLY A 262 -3.49 3.62 -13.21
CA GLY A 262 -4.52 3.94 -14.20
C GLY A 262 -4.60 3.01 -15.41
N ILE A 263 -3.89 1.89 -15.37
CA ILE A 263 -3.87 0.88 -16.44
C ILE A 263 -4.06 -0.52 -15.86
N LEU A 264 -4.89 -1.34 -16.51
CA LEU A 264 -5.32 -2.64 -16.00
C LEU A 264 -4.15 -3.60 -15.73
N ILE A 265 -3.11 -3.53 -16.56
CA ILE A 265 -1.89 -4.34 -16.44
C ILE A 265 -1.18 -4.09 -15.10
N GLN A 266 -1.28 -2.87 -14.55
CA GLN A 266 -0.71 -2.52 -13.25
C GLN A 266 -1.58 -2.96 -12.07
N ILE A 267 -2.67 -3.70 -12.31
CA ILE A 267 -3.45 -4.40 -11.29
C ILE A 267 -3.27 -5.91 -11.45
N SER A 268 -3.38 -6.43 -12.68
CA SER A 268 -3.22 -7.87 -12.95
C SER A 268 -1.82 -8.38 -12.62
N GLY A 269 -0.77 -7.62 -13.00
CA GLY A 269 0.61 -7.97 -12.72
C GLY A 269 0.88 -8.10 -11.22
N PRO A 270 0.62 -7.05 -10.42
CA PRO A 270 0.74 -7.10 -8.96
C PRO A 270 -0.12 -8.19 -8.29
N PHE A 271 -1.31 -8.50 -8.83
CA PHE A 271 -2.12 -9.60 -8.31
C PHE A 271 -1.43 -10.96 -8.48
N VAL A 272 -0.93 -11.26 -9.68
CA VAL A 272 -0.19 -12.50 -9.98
C VAL A 272 1.11 -12.56 -9.17
N PHE A 273 1.84 -11.43 -9.09
CA PHE A 273 3.00 -11.26 -8.22
C PHE A 273 2.66 -11.69 -6.78
N GLY A 274 1.58 -11.12 -6.22
CA GLY A 274 1.13 -11.37 -4.86
C GLY A 274 0.82 -12.84 -4.60
N LEU A 275 0.18 -13.53 -5.56
CA LEU A 275 -0.15 -14.95 -5.43
C LEU A 275 1.10 -15.82 -5.35
N ILE A 276 2.08 -15.58 -6.23
CA ILE A 276 3.32 -16.38 -6.31
C ILE A 276 4.15 -16.14 -5.06
N ILE A 277 4.44 -14.87 -4.73
CA ILE A 277 5.29 -14.53 -3.59
C ILE A 277 4.64 -14.92 -2.25
N GLY A 278 3.31 -14.78 -2.16
CA GLY A 278 2.53 -15.20 -1.00
C GLY A 278 2.54 -16.72 -0.82
N PHE A 279 2.47 -17.50 -1.91
CA PHE A 279 2.62 -18.96 -1.87
C PHE A 279 4.04 -19.37 -1.43
N VAL A 280 5.08 -18.70 -1.96
CA VAL A 280 6.47 -18.96 -1.56
C VAL A 280 6.64 -18.69 -0.06
N TYR A 281 6.19 -17.55 0.44
CA TYR A 281 6.21 -17.25 1.88
C TYR A 281 5.44 -18.29 2.69
N TYR A 282 4.26 -18.72 2.21
CA TYR A 282 3.47 -19.75 2.89
C TYR A 282 4.23 -21.07 3.03
N LYS A 283 4.99 -21.49 2.00
CA LYS A 283 5.76 -22.73 2.00
C LYS A 283 7.06 -22.65 2.80
N THR A 284 7.76 -21.53 2.72
CA THR A 284 9.09 -21.38 3.34
C THR A 284 9.03 -20.87 4.78
N LYS A 285 7.98 -20.10 5.09
CA LYS A 285 7.84 -19.32 6.33
C LYS A 285 9.07 -18.45 6.58
N ASP A 286 9.63 -17.89 5.50
CA ASP A 286 10.76 -17.00 5.54
C ASP A 286 10.51 -15.79 4.65
N ILE A 287 10.44 -14.61 5.27
CA ILE A 287 10.19 -13.34 4.59
C ILE A 287 11.37 -12.86 3.75
N LEU A 288 12.59 -13.34 4.02
CA LEU A 288 13.76 -12.91 3.28
C LEU A 288 13.65 -13.27 1.79
N ILE A 289 13.04 -14.42 1.49
CA ILE A 289 12.83 -14.89 0.12
C ILE A 289 11.89 -13.93 -0.65
N PRO A 290 10.68 -13.59 -0.15
CA PRO A 290 9.86 -12.51 -0.67
C PRO A 290 10.59 -11.18 -0.85
N ILE A 291 11.29 -10.70 0.18
CA ILE A 291 12.00 -9.40 0.11
C ILE A 291 12.97 -9.40 -1.06
N ILE A 292 13.78 -10.47 -1.21
CA ILE A 292 14.76 -10.58 -2.29
C ILE A 292 14.07 -10.70 -3.65
N ALA A 293 13.00 -11.49 -3.75
CA ALA A 293 12.24 -11.62 -4.99
C ALA A 293 11.65 -10.28 -5.44
N HIS A 294 11.03 -9.54 -4.51
CA HIS A 294 10.45 -8.23 -4.77
C HIS A 294 11.54 -7.21 -5.16
N THR A 295 12.57 -7.06 -4.34
CA THR A 295 13.67 -6.11 -4.61
C THR A 295 14.36 -6.42 -5.93
N SER A 296 14.69 -7.69 -6.22
CA SER A 296 15.38 -8.05 -7.45
C SER A 296 14.53 -7.80 -8.69
N LEU A 297 13.22 -8.08 -8.63
CA LEU A 297 12.30 -7.80 -9.72
C LEU A 297 12.18 -6.29 -9.99
N ASN A 298 11.91 -5.48 -8.96
CA ASN A 298 11.78 -4.03 -9.13
C ASN A 298 13.07 -3.40 -9.66
N LEU A 299 14.21 -3.85 -9.13
CA LEU A 299 15.51 -3.36 -9.58
C LEU A 299 15.78 -3.74 -11.03
N ALA A 300 15.49 -4.99 -11.42
CA ALA A 300 15.67 -5.45 -12.79
C ALA A 300 14.82 -4.64 -13.78
N VAL A 301 13.55 -4.39 -13.45
CA VAL A 301 12.64 -3.60 -14.30
C VAL A 301 13.11 -2.15 -14.42
N LEU A 302 13.54 -1.52 -13.32
CA LEU A 302 14.02 -0.14 -13.33
C LEU A 302 15.33 0.01 -14.11
N LEU A 303 16.30 -0.89 -13.90
CA LEU A 303 17.55 -0.88 -14.65
C LEU A 303 17.32 -1.17 -16.14
N PHE A 304 16.49 -2.15 -16.46
CA PHE A 304 16.11 -2.44 -17.85
C PHE A 304 15.49 -1.21 -18.52
N THR A 305 14.55 -0.55 -17.83
CA THR A 305 13.91 0.68 -18.31
C THR A 305 14.95 1.77 -18.57
N MET A 306 15.86 2.01 -17.62
CA MET A 306 16.90 3.02 -17.73
C MET A 306 17.79 2.81 -18.95
N TYR A 307 18.25 1.59 -19.20
CA TYR A 307 19.18 1.28 -20.29
C TYR A 307 18.50 0.99 -21.63
N SER A 308 17.18 0.76 -21.64
CA SER A 308 16.40 0.56 -22.88
C SER A 308 15.79 1.86 -23.40
N ILE A 309 15.61 2.86 -22.53
CA ILE A 309 15.07 4.18 -22.90
C ILE A 309 16.20 5.18 -23.24
N THR A 310 17.45 4.90 -22.88
CA THR A 310 18.60 5.68 -23.34
C THR A 310 18.82 5.47 -24.86
N PRO A 311 18.69 6.52 -25.70
CA PRO A 311 19.06 6.47 -27.12
C PRO A 311 20.57 6.31 -27.34
#